data_AF-A0A257L1T4-F1
#
_entry.id   AF-A0A257L1T4-F1
#
_cell.length_a   1.000
_cell.length_b   1.000
_cell.length_c   1.000
_cell.angle_alpha   90.00
_cell.angle_beta   90.00
_cell.angle_gamma   90.00
#
_symmetry.space_group_name_H-M   'P 1'
#
loop_
_entity.id
_entity.type
_entity.pdbx_description
1 polymer ?
#
loop_
_entity_poly.entity_id
_entity_poly.type
_entity_poly.pdbx_seq_one_letter_code
_entity_poly.pdbx_strand_id
1 'polypeptide(L)'
;MRRMPRRPTLPALPPPPAAARPPSAAARRQAVRIGRALAHIESHLGRPLDAPMLADHAALSRHHFHRLFQAQVGLSVARYVPWRRL
;
A
#
# COMPACT_ATOMS: atom_id res chain seq x y z
N MET A 1 -8.71 -29.00 32.86
CA MET A 1 -9.47 -27.94 32.13
C MET A 1 -8.67 -26.64 32.17
N ARG A 2 -8.21 -26.13 31.01
CA ARG A 2 -8.08 -24.71 30.62
C ARG A 2 -7.19 -24.62 29.37
N ARG A 3 -7.80 -24.85 28.21
CA ARG A 3 -7.22 -24.54 26.90
C ARG A 3 -7.22 -23.01 26.76
N MET A 4 -6.05 -22.38 26.86
CA MET A 4 -5.87 -20.97 26.51
C MET A 4 -5.93 -20.83 24.98
N PRO A 5 -6.68 -19.87 24.43
CA PRO A 5 -6.80 -19.72 22.98
C PRO A 5 -5.48 -19.24 22.40
N ARG A 6 -4.96 -19.97 21.40
CA ARG A 6 -3.85 -19.52 20.58
C ARG A 6 -4.26 -18.22 19.91
N ARG A 7 -3.72 -17.10 20.38
CA ARG A 7 -3.81 -15.81 19.67
C ARG A 7 -3.18 -16.02 18.30
N PRO A 8 -3.87 -15.70 17.19
CA PRO A 8 -3.20 -15.65 15.89
C PRO A 8 -2.12 -14.58 16.00
N THR A 9 -0.87 -14.98 15.80
CA THR A 9 0.26 -14.08 15.63
C THR A 9 -0.04 -13.27 14.38
N LEU A 10 -0.67 -12.10 14.54
CA LEU A 10 -0.64 -11.06 13.51
C LEU A 10 0.84 -10.85 13.16
N PRO A 11 1.24 -10.87 11.87
CA PRO A 11 2.59 -10.46 11.52
C PRO A 11 2.79 -9.08 12.13
N ALA A 12 3.81 -8.96 12.98
CA ALA A 12 4.14 -7.70 13.63
C ALA A 12 4.13 -6.62 12.56
N LEU A 13 3.19 -5.69 12.66
CA LEU A 13 3.21 -4.47 11.89
C LEU A 13 4.64 -3.93 12.05
N PRO A 14 5.40 -3.67 10.98
CA PRO A 14 6.74 -3.11 11.13
C PRO A 14 6.62 -1.91 12.08
N PRO A 15 7.51 -1.76 13.08
CA PRO A 15 7.44 -0.64 13.99
C PRO A 15 7.28 0.63 13.15
N PRO A 16 6.33 1.53 13.47
CA PRO A 16 6.29 2.82 12.78
C PRO A 16 7.70 3.41 12.89
N PRO A 17 8.32 3.89 11.80
CA PRO A 17 9.72 4.32 11.81
C PRO A 17 9.88 5.56 12.70
N ALA A 18 9.92 5.36 14.01
CA ALA A 18 10.12 6.37 15.03
C ALA A 18 11.63 6.52 15.26
N ALA A 19 12.30 7.16 14.28
CA ALA A 19 13.61 7.83 14.39
C ALA A 19 14.19 8.27 13.03
N ALA A 20 13.52 8.01 11.90
CA ALA A 20 13.95 8.55 10.62
C ALA A 20 13.39 9.97 10.47
N ARG A 21 14.28 10.97 10.41
CA ARG A 21 14.10 12.35 9.92
C ARG A 21 12.68 12.64 9.41
N PRO A 22 11.95 13.66 9.94
CA PRO A 22 10.55 13.88 9.60
C PRO A 22 10.38 13.78 8.09
N PRO A 23 9.47 12.92 7.59
CA PRO A 23 9.38 12.63 6.18
C PRO A 23 9.27 13.97 5.47
N SER A 24 10.19 14.19 4.53
CA SER A 24 10.28 15.46 3.82
C SER A 24 8.90 15.85 3.32
N ALA A 25 8.64 17.16 3.16
CA ALA A 25 7.35 17.60 2.61
C ALA A 25 7.03 16.90 1.27
N ALA A 26 8.06 16.52 0.50
CA ALA A 26 7.93 15.66 -0.68
C ALA A 26 7.46 14.24 -0.36
N ALA A 27 8.06 13.55 0.63
CA ALA A 27 7.63 12.21 1.05
C ALA A 27 6.19 12.19 1.58
N ARG A 28 5.77 13.22 2.33
CA ARG A 28 4.36 13.37 2.76
C ARG A 28 3.41 13.54 1.58
N ARG A 29 3.76 14.38 0.61
CA ARG A 29 2.98 14.54 -0.63
C ARG A 29 2.91 13.25 -1.44
N GLN A 30 3.99 12.49 -1.50
CA GLN A 30 4.03 11.17 -2.13
C GLN A 30 3.13 10.16 -1.40
N ALA A 31 3.17 10.12 -0.07
CA ALA A 31 2.30 9.27 0.73
C ALA A 31 0.81 9.58 0.51
N VAL A 32 0.43 10.86 0.42
CA VAL A 32 -0.95 11.26 0.10
C VAL A 32 -1.36 10.78 -1.30
N ARG A 33 -0.48 10.89 -2.31
CA ARG A 33 -0.73 10.41 -3.67
C ARG A 33 -0.91 8.90 -3.73
N ILE A 34 -0.07 8.14 -3.02
CA ILE A 34 -0.20 6.68 -2.92
C ILE A 34 -1.47 6.28 -2.17
N GLY A 35 -1.81 6.99 -1.08
CA GLY A 35 -3.06 6.78 -0.36
C GLY A 35 -4.30 6.94 -1.24
N ARG A 36 -4.30 7.92 -2.16
CA ARG A 36 -5.38 8.08 -3.16
C ARG A 36 -5.47 6.90 -4.11
N ALA A 37 -4.33 6.38 -4.58
CA ALA A 37 -4.31 5.21 -5.44
C ALA A 37 -4.81 3.96 -4.71
N LEU A 38 -4.42 3.77 -3.45
CA LEU A 38 -4.91 2.68 -2.61
C LEU A 38 -6.42 2.76 -2.40
N ALA A 39 -6.94 3.92 -2.02
CA ALA A 39 -8.39 4.12 -1.88
C ALA A 39 -9.14 3.82 -3.18
N HIS A 40 -8.56 4.18 -4.34
CA HIS A 40 -9.11 3.86 -5.64
C HIS A 40 -9.10 2.34 -5.91
N ILE A 41 -8.00 1.64 -5.61
CA ILE A 41 -7.90 0.17 -5.74
C ILE A 41 -8.98 -0.50 -4.89
N GLU A 42 -9.08 -0.11 -3.61
CA GLU A 42 -10.04 -0.68 -2.66
C GLU A 42 -11.49 -0.46 -3.09
N SER A 43 -11.80 0.70 -3.66
CA SER A 43 -13.15 1.01 -4.16
C SER A 43 -13.49 0.29 -5.47
N HIS A 44 -12.48 -0.19 -6.21
CA HIS A 44 -12.63 -0.77 -7.55
C HIS A 44 -12.08 -2.20 -7.66
N LEU A 45 -12.00 -2.94 -6.54
CA LEU A 45 -11.51 -4.32 -6.54
C LEU A 45 -12.29 -5.23 -7.50
N GLY A 46 -13.55 -4.93 -7.82
CA GLY A 46 -14.36 -5.69 -8.78
C GLY A 46 -14.10 -5.38 -10.27
N ARG A 47 -13.25 -4.40 -10.61
CA ARG A 47 -12.98 -3.98 -12.01
C ARG A 47 -11.53 -4.26 -12.41
N PRO A 48 -11.21 -4.43 -13.71
CA PRO A 48 -9.82 -4.48 -14.14
C PRO A 48 -9.09 -3.20 -13.69
N LEU A 49 -7.97 -3.40 -12.99
CA LEU A 49 -7.14 -2.32 -12.44
C LEU A 49 -5.76 -2.39 -13.10
N ASP A 50 -5.43 -1.34 -13.84
CA ASP A 50 -4.15 -1.23 -14.53
C ASP A 50 -3.17 -0.31 -13.80
N ALA A 51 -1.92 -0.74 -13.72
CA ALA A 51 -0.83 0.08 -13.18
C ALA A 51 -0.70 1.47 -13.84
N PRO A 52 -0.81 1.64 -15.18
CA PRO A 52 -0.85 2.98 -15.80
C PRO A 52 -2.00 3.85 -15.30
N MET A 53 -3.21 3.29 -15.19
CA MET A 53 -4.40 4.02 -14.74
C MET A 53 -4.24 4.50 -13.29
N LEU A 54 -3.72 3.64 -12.42
CA LEU A 54 -3.48 3.97 -11.01
C LEU A 54 -2.37 5.01 -10.84
N ALA A 55 -1.34 4.95 -11.69
CA ALA A 55 -0.27 5.96 -11.71
C ALA A 55 -0.82 7.33 -12.12
N ASP A 56 -1.67 7.38 -13.15
CA ASP A 56 -2.34 8.59 -13.62
C ASP A 56 -3.24 9.20 -12.54
N HIS A 57 -4.07 8.37 -11.90
CA HIS A 57 -4.93 8.78 -10.78
C HIS A 57 -4.12 9.29 -9.56
N ALA A 58 -2.90 8.78 -9.37
CA ALA A 58 -1.98 9.25 -8.33
C ALA A 58 -1.22 10.53 -8.72
N ALA A 59 -1.40 11.04 -9.94
CA ALA A 59 -0.59 12.10 -10.55
C ALA A 59 0.92 11.79 -10.48
N LEU A 60 1.28 10.53 -10.80
CA LEU A 60 2.64 10.02 -10.79
C LEU A 60 2.95 9.31 -12.11
N SER A 61 4.20 9.41 -12.57
CA SER A 61 4.66 8.57 -13.68
C SER A 61 4.65 7.09 -13.27
N ARG A 62 4.40 6.18 -14.20
CA ARG A 62 4.37 4.71 -13.98
C ARG A 62 5.55 4.19 -13.14
N HIS A 63 6.78 4.56 -13.51
CA HIS A 63 7.99 4.15 -12.80
C HIS A 63 8.02 4.67 -11.35
N HIS A 64 7.64 5.93 -11.14
CA HIS A 64 7.66 6.57 -9.82
C HIS A 64 6.58 5.99 -8.92
N PHE A 65 5.39 5.73 -9.48
CA PHE A 65 4.29 5.07 -8.81
C PHE A 65 4.69 3.67 -8.36
N HIS A 66 5.27 2.85 -9.24
CA HIS A 66 5.67 1.49 -8.89
C HIS A 66 6.69 1.46 -7.74
N ARG A 67 7.71 2.33 -7.79
CA ARG A 67 8.72 2.43 -6.72
C ARG A 67 8.10 2.84 -5.39
N LEU A 68 7.26 3.87 -5.38
CA LEU A 68 6.63 4.37 -4.15
C LEU A 68 5.59 3.41 -3.60
N PHE A 69 4.80 2.77 -4.48
CA PHE A 69 3.81 1.78 -4.09
C PHE A 69 4.49 0.57 -3.45
N GLN A 70 5.54 0.01 -4.06
CA GLN A 70 6.31 -1.07 -3.45
C GLN A 70 6.97 -0.64 -2.14
N ALA A 71 7.52 0.58 -2.07
CA ALA A 71 8.14 1.07 -0.84
C ALA A 71 7.13 1.26 0.32
N GLN A 72 5.86 1.55 0.03
CA GLN A 72 4.81 1.70 1.04
C GLN A 72 4.07 0.39 1.37
N VAL A 73 3.72 -0.40 0.35
CA VAL A 73 2.86 -1.58 0.47
C VAL A 73 3.69 -2.87 0.61
N GLY A 74 4.97 -2.84 0.21
CA GLY A 74 5.85 -4.01 0.16
C GLY A 74 5.57 -4.95 -1.02
N LEU A 75 4.52 -4.70 -1.80
CA LEU A 75 4.09 -5.51 -2.92
C LEU A 75 3.91 -4.65 -4.17
N SER A 76 4.03 -5.26 -5.35
CA SER A 76 3.65 -4.59 -6.60
C SER A 76 2.13 -4.57 -6.74
N VAL A 77 1.59 -3.56 -7.43
CA VAL A 77 0.14 -3.44 -7.70
C VAL A 77 -0.44 -4.71 -8.34
N ALA A 78 0.30 -5.30 -9.29
CA ALA A 78 -0.12 -6.52 -9.98
C ALA A 78 -0.25 -7.74 -9.05
N ARG A 79 0.47 -7.76 -7.92
CA ARG A 79 0.31 -8.79 -6.88
C ARG A 79 -0.70 -8.39 -5.82
N TYR A 80 -0.77 -7.10 -5.50
CA TYR A 80 -1.68 -6.57 -4.49
C TYR A 80 -3.14 -6.75 -4.89
N VAL A 81 -3.51 -6.44 -6.15
CA VAL A 81 -4.91 -6.50 -6.60
C VAL A 81 -5.50 -7.91 -6.54
N PRO A 82 -4.87 -8.97 -7.09
CA PRO A 82 -5.38 -10.34 -6.95
C PRO A 82 -5.41 -10.79 -5.49
N TRP A 83 -4.39 -10.43 -4.69
CA TRP A 83 -4.33 -10.79 -3.28
C TRP A 83 -5.50 -10.19 -2.46
N ARG A 84 -5.95 -8.97 -2.80
CA ARG A 84 -7.12 -8.34 -2.16
C ARG A 84 -8.47 -8.93 -2.59
N ARG A 85 -8.51 -9.69 -3.69
CA ARG A 85 -9.73 -10.35 -4.21
C ARG A 85 -9.96 -11.75 -3.65
N LEU A 86 -8.91 -12.37 -3.11
CA LEU A 86 -8.96 -13.68 -2.45
C LEU A 86 -9.58 -13.55 -1.05
#